data_AF-A0A7I5E708-F1
#
_entry.id   AF-A0A7I5E708-F1
#
_cell.length_a   1.000
_cell.length_b   1.000
_cell.length_c   1.000
_cell.angle_alpha   90.00
_cell.angle_beta   90.00
_cell.angle_gamma   90.00
#
_symmetry.space_group_name_H-M   'P 1'
#
loop_
_entity.id
_entity.type
_entity.pdbx_description
1 polymer ?
#
loop_
_entity_poly.entity_id
_entity_poly.type
_entity_poly.pdbx_seq_one_letter_code
_entity_poly.pdbx_strand_id
1 'polypeptide(L)'
;MNDGGAARVLAVYGGTTFLVYLETNGFTQQTQSMMLGLPLMALSFLSLTSSMQPRARLGTAASFATLAISRYLIVSKSSYEGMEIGYILVTLGNLMYLYSFHHLIEEWSIALSMFVTMFYCTFTYICFADLSASIPFLVFLHSLSFGSACLLVVAAGSVCMNPTETDSDTYQASIIRFVGTLGNMVSNSIFLASLFGRRVETLQVSSRVMFYIAQGLMYLANERTF
;
A
#
# COMPACT_ATOMS: atom_id res chain seq x y z
N MET A 1 21.31 5.93 15.18
CA MET A 1 20.51 6.84 14.33
C MET A 1 21.44 7.55 13.35
N ASN A 2 21.23 7.40 12.05
CA ASN A 2 21.78 8.36 11.10
C ASN A 2 20.60 9.27 10.73
N ASP A 3 20.44 10.38 11.45
CA ASP A 3 19.28 11.29 11.34
C ASP A 3 19.01 11.79 9.90
N GLY A 4 20.02 11.66 9.04
CA GLY A 4 19.92 11.91 7.61
C GLY A 4 18.96 10.99 6.85
N GLY A 5 18.67 9.76 7.30
CA GLY A 5 17.77 8.83 6.61
C GLY A 5 16.32 9.33 6.59
N ALA A 6 15.72 9.50 7.77
CA ALA A 6 14.34 9.98 7.90
C ALA A 6 14.16 11.41 7.36
N ALA A 7 15.14 12.30 7.55
CA ALA A 7 15.10 13.65 7.00
C ALA A 7 15.16 13.65 5.46
N ARG A 8 15.97 12.77 4.86
CA ARG A 8 16.05 12.59 3.40
C ARG A 8 14.74 12.03 2.84
N VAL A 9 14.13 11.06 3.51
CA VAL A 9 12.80 10.54 3.12
C VAL A 9 11.78 11.65 3.18
N LEU A 10 11.70 12.40 4.29
CA LEU A 10 10.74 13.49 4.43
C LEU A 10 10.94 14.58 3.35
N ALA A 11 12.19 14.93 3.03
CA ALA A 11 12.51 15.92 2.01
C ALA A 11 12.12 15.44 0.60
N VAL A 12 12.55 14.24 0.20
CA VAL A 12 12.36 13.73 -1.16
C VAL A 12 10.94 13.19 -1.35
N TYR A 13 10.49 12.29 -0.48
CA TYR A 13 9.15 11.70 -0.56
C TYR A 13 8.06 12.72 -0.18
N GLY A 14 8.25 13.47 0.89
CA GLY A 14 7.31 14.52 1.30
C GLY A 14 7.25 15.64 0.26
N GLY A 15 8.40 16.09 -0.26
CA GLY A 15 8.46 17.08 -1.33
C GLY A 15 7.76 16.63 -2.61
N THR A 16 8.02 15.41 -3.07
CA THR A 16 7.33 14.86 -4.26
C THR A 16 5.84 14.69 -4.03
N THR A 17 5.41 14.21 -2.85
CA THR A 17 3.99 14.09 -2.50
C THR A 17 3.30 15.46 -2.44
N PHE A 18 3.97 16.48 -1.92
CA PHE A 18 3.46 17.86 -1.86
C PHE A 18 3.33 18.49 -3.25
N LEU A 19 4.30 18.26 -4.14
CA LEU A 19 4.19 18.70 -5.54
C LEU A 19 2.99 18.06 -6.24
N VAL A 20 2.78 16.76 -6.05
CA VAL A 20 1.59 16.08 -6.60
C VAL A 20 0.31 16.64 -5.99
N TYR A 21 0.28 16.93 -4.69
CA TYR A 21 -0.86 17.56 -4.03
C TYR A 21 -1.21 18.90 -4.68
N LEU A 22 -0.23 19.78 -4.95
CA LEU A 22 -0.45 21.06 -5.60
C LEU A 22 -0.98 20.90 -7.04
N GLU A 23 -0.32 20.07 -7.84
CA GLU A 23 -0.64 19.88 -9.26
C GLU A 23 -1.99 19.19 -9.47
N THR A 24 -2.41 18.33 -8.53
CA THR A 24 -3.72 17.66 -8.58
C THR A 24 -4.84 18.44 -7.89
N ASN A 25 -4.60 19.71 -7.52
CA ASN A 25 -5.52 20.56 -6.76
C ASN A 25 -6.06 19.84 -5.51
N GLY A 26 -5.14 19.38 -4.67
CA GLY A 26 -5.46 18.64 -3.45
C GLY A 26 -5.91 17.20 -3.70
N PHE A 27 -5.34 16.52 -4.69
CA PHE A 27 -5.74 15.18 -5.13
C PHE A 27 -7.17 15.07 -5.67
N THR A 28 -7.78 16.17 -6.11
CA THR A 28 -9.11 16.16 -6.74
C THR A 28 -9.01 15.82 -8.23
N GLN A 29 -8.08 16.44 -8.96
CA GLN A 29 -7.95 16.26 -10.40
C GLN A 29 -7.21 14.96 -10.75
N GLN A 30 -7.86 14.13 -11.56
CA GLN A 30 -7.33 12.84 -12.04
C GLN A 30 -6.62 12.94 -13.40
N THR A 31 -6.48 14.15 -13.95
CA THR A 31 -6.07 14.38 -15.33
C THR A 31 -4.58 14.13 -15.58
N GLN A 32 -3.76 14.11 -14.52
CA GLN A 32 -2.30 13.96 -14.60
C GLN A 32 -1.85 12.60 -14.01
N SER A 33 -2.11 11.52 -14.76
CA SER A 33 -1.86 10.13 -14.35
C SER A 33 -0.42 9.83 -13.97
N MET A 34 0.56 10.46 -14.63
CA MET A 34 1.99 10.26 -14.35
C MET A 34 2.42 10.82 -12.99
N MET A 35 1.79 11.92 -12.56
CA MET A 35 2.16 12.60 -11.31
C MET A 35 1.82 11.76 -10.08
N LEU A 36 0.72 10.99 -10.11
CA LEU A 36 0.32 10.16 -8.98
C LEU A 36 1.29 8.99 -8.69
N GLY A 37 2.09 8.58 -9.67
CA GLY A 37 3.13 7.56 -9.49
C GLY A 37 4.46 8.10 -8.95
N LEU A 38 4.70 9.41 -9.05
CA LEU A 38 6.00 10.03 -8.78
C LEU A 38 6.51 9.83 -7.34
N PRO A 39 5.68 9.96 -6.28
CA PRO A 39 6.14 9.70 -4.92
C PRO A 39 6.55 8.24 -4.70
N LEU A 40 5.88 7.30 -5.38
CA LEU A 40 6.23 5.87 -5.29
C LEU A 40 7.52 5.56 -6.05
N MET A 41 7.75 6.21 -7.20
CA MET A 41 9.05 6.13 -7.89
C MET A 41 10.18 6.68 -7.02
N ALA A 42 9.93 7.77 -6.29
CA ALA A 42 10.89 8.31 -5.33
C ALA A 42 11.20 7.30 -4.23
N LEU A 43 10.18 6.66 -3.61
CA LEU A 43 10.40 5.60 -2.62
C LEU A 43 11.14 4.39 -3.20
N SER A 44 10.87 4.00 -4.44
CA SER A 44 11.58 2.92 -5.11
C SER A 44 13.07 3.25 -5.26
N PHE A 45 13.41 4.46 -5.71
CA PHE A 45 14.80 4.92 -5.84
C PHE A 45 15.49 5.06 -4.47
N LEU A 46 14.79 5.60 -3.47
CA LEU A 46 15.28 5.65 -2.09
C LEU A 46 15.51 4.25 -1.52
N SER A 47 14.69 3.27 -1.90
CA SER A 47 14.87 1.86 -1.49
C SER A 47 16.15 1.31 -2.10
N LEU A 48 16.37 1.46 -3.40
CA LEU A 48 17.60 0.98 -4.07
C LEU A 48 18.89 1.59 -3.53
N THR A 49 18.83 2.82 -3.03
CA THR A 49 19.99 3.55 -2.47
C THR A 49 20.11 3.44 -0.96
N SER A 50 19.25 2.67 -0.30
CA SER A 50 19.32 2.40 1.14
C SER A 50 20.35 1.32 1.48
N SER A 51 20.78 1.28 2.74
CA SER A 51 21.69 0.28 3.29
C SER A 51 21.01 -1.05 3.64
N MET A 52 19.70 -1.20 3.33
CA MET A 52 18.94 -2.42 3.63
C MET A 52 19.61 -3.66 3.04
N GLN A 53 19.41 -4.79 3.70
CA GLN A 53 19.78 -6.11 3.17
C GLN A 53 19.25 -6.32 1.73
N PRO A 54 19.98 -6.99 0.82
CA PRO A 54 19.65 -7.06 -0.60
C PRO A 54 18.23 -7.52 -0.91
N ARG A 55 17.71 -8.49 -0.16
CA ARG A 55 16.35 -9.01 -0.31
C ARG A 55 15.30 -7.95 0.03
N ALA A 56 15.42 -7.34 1.22
CA ALA A 56 14.51 -6.29 1.65
C ALA A 56 14.55 -5.11 0.69
N ARG A 57 15.76 -4.69 0.31
CA ARG A 57 16.03 -3.59 -0.62
C ARG A 57 15.39 -3.76 -1.99
N LEU A 58 15.57 -4.93 -2.62
CA LEU A 58 15.00 -5.20 -3.94
C LEU A 58 13.48 -5.44 -3.85
N GLY A 59 13.00 -6.10 -2.80
CA GLY A 59 11.57 -6.34 -2.59
C GLY A 59 10.77 -5.05 -2.38
N THR A 60 11.27 -4.13 -1.56
CA THR A 60 10.63 -2.81 -1.35
C THR A 60 10.70 -1.95 -2.60
N ALA A 61 11.86 -1.87 -3.25
CA ALA A 61 12.03 -1.11 -4.48
C ALA A 61 11.08 -1.60 -5.59
N ALA A 62 11.02 -2.91 -5.80
CA ALA A 62 10.15 -3.53 -6.79
C ALA A 62 8.68 -3.28 -6.44
N SER A 63 8.28 -3.45 -5.18
CA SER A 63 6.92 -3.14 -4.73
C SER A 63 6.50 -1.72 -5.09
N PHE A 64 7.29 -0.70 -4.71
CA PHE A 64 6.94 0.69 -4.99
C PHE A 64 6.97 1.03 -6.48
N ALA A 65 7.90 0.47 -7.25
CA ALA A 65 7.93 0.65 -8.70
C ALA A 65 6.67 0.04 -9.37
N THR A 66 6.30 -1.18 -8.99
CA THR A 66 5.09 -1.86 -9.47
C THR A 66 3.83 -1.08 -9.10
N LEU A 67 3.74 -0.55 -7.87
CA LEU A 67 2.63 0.30 -7.45
C LEU A 67 2.60 1.65 -8.20
N ALA A 68 3.75 2.23 -8.54
CA ALA A 68 3.82 3.45 -9.34
C ALA A 68 3.22 3.25 -10.74
N ILE A 69 3.63 2.15 -11.41
CA ILE A 69 3.11 1.76 -12.73
C ILE A 69 1.62 1.46 -12.64
N SER A 70 1.20 0.72 -11.61
CA SER A 70 -0.21 0.44 -11.34
C SER A 70 -1.05 1.73 -11.27
N ARG A 71 -0.61 2.74 -10.49
CA ARG A 71 -1.31 4.02 -10.36
C ARG A 71 -1.41 4.76 -11.69
N TYR A 72 -0.34 4.75 -12.48
CA TYR A 72 -0.36 5.32 -13.82
C TYR A 72 -1.42 4.64 -14.69
N LEU A 73 -1.46 3.31 -14.72
CA LEU A 73 -2.39 2.56 -15.56
C LEU A 73 -3.85 2.68 -15.12
N ILE A 74 -4.14 2.72 -13.81
CA ILE A 74 -5.51 2.87 -13.28
C ILE A 74 -6.07 4.25 -13.60
N VAL A 75 -5.25 5.29 -13.57
CA VAL A 75 -5.70 6.68 -13.74
C VAL A 75 -5.56 7.17 -15.18
N SER A 76 -4.61 6.62 -15.94
CA SER A 76 -4.50 6.91 -17.36
C SER A 76 -5.80 6.48 -18.04
N LYS A 77 -6.40 7.35 -18.86
CA LYS A 77 -7.59 7.06 -19.68
C LYS A 77 -7.30 6.05 -20.81
N SER A 78 -6.31 5.17 -20.60
CA SER A 78 -5.61 4.38 -21.61
C SER A 78 -6.47 3.27 -22.20
N SER A 79 -7.27 2.58 -21.39
CA SER A 79 -8.25 1.56 -21.79
C SER A 79 -8.78 0.84 -20.55
N TYR A 80 -9.88 0.11 -20.69
CA TYR A 80 -10.38 -0.81 -19.67
C TYR A 80 -9.35 -1.90 -19.31
N GLU A 81 -8.63 -2.44 -20.32
CA GLU A 81 -7.55 -3.42 -20.14
C GLU A 81 -6.38 -2.86 -19.30
N GLY A 82 -6.01 -1.59 -19.50
CA GLY A 82 -4.97 -0.93 -18.72
C GLY A 82 -5.34 -0.87 -17.23
N MET A 83 -6.60 -0.58 -16.91
CA MET A 83 -7.09 -0.57 -15.54
C MET A 83 -7.02 -1.96 -14.89
N GLU A 84 -7.37 -3.03 -15.62
CA GLU A 84 -7.29 -4.40 -15.14
C GLU A 84 -5.85 -4.82 -14.81
N ILE A 85 -4.91 -4.55 -15.73
CA ILE A 85 -3.47 -4.75 -15.50
C ILE A 85 -3.02 -3.93 -14.28
N GLY A 86 -3.53 -2.72 -14.14
CA GLY A 86 -3.31 -1.87 -12.97
C GLY A 86 -3.62 -2.57 -11.65
N TYR A 87 -4.80 -3.20 -11.52
CA TYR A 87 -5.18 -3.94 -10.29
C TYR A 87 -4.37 -5.21 -10.06
N ILE A 88 -3.99 -5.92 -11.13
CA ILE A 88 -3.06 -7.05 -11.03
C ILE A 88 -1.72 -6.58 -10.45
N LEU A 89 -1.20 -5.44 -10.92
CA LEU A 89 0.03 -4.84 -10.41
C LEU A 89 -0.12 -4.37 -8.95
N VAL A 90 -1.29 -3.90 -8.50
CA VAL A 90 -1.49 -3.62 -7.05
C VAL A 90 -1.25 -4.87 -6.22
N THR A 91 -1.87 -5.98 -6.64
CA THR A 91 -1.75 -7.27 -5.95
C THR A 91 -0.29 -7.73 -5.93
N LEU A 92 0.39 -7.67 -7.08
CA LEU A 92 1.79 -8.03 -7.19
C LEU A 92 2.70 -7.13 -6.34
N GLY A 93 2.45 -5.82 -6.32
CA GLY A 93 3.19 -4.86 -5.50
C GLY A 93 3.06 -5.17 -4.01
N ASN A 94 1.85 -5.52 -3.52
CA ASN A 94 1.64 -5.93 -2.14
C ASN A 94 2.37 -7.25 -1.81
N LEU A 95 2.37 -8.22 -2.72
CA LEU A 95 3.10 -9.49 -2.54
C LEU A 95 4.63 -9.30 -2.56
N MET A 96 5.15 -8.41 -3.40
CA MET A 96 6.57 -8.05 -3.41
C MET A 96 6.98 -7.37 -2.09
N TYR A 97 6.11 -6.52 -1.54
CA TYR A 97 6.34 -5.95 -0.22
C TYR A 97 6.33 -7.03 0.86
N LEU A 98 5.36 -7.96 0.84
CA LEU A 98 5.34 -9.10 1.77
C LEU A 98 6.63 -9.93 1.68
N TYR A 99 7.11 -10.20 0.47
CA TYR A 99 8.34 -10.95 0.24
C TYR A 99 9.58 -10.31 0.89
N SER A 100 9.60 -8.98 1.01
CA SER A 100 10.70 -8.22 1.59
C SER A 100 10.92 -8.51 3.09
N PHE A 101 9.84 -8.80 3.84
CA PHE A 101 9.89 -8.97 5.30
C PHE A 101 9.28 -10.30 5.79
N HIS A 102 8.80 -11.17 4.89
CA HIS A 102 8.16 -12.44 5.26
C HIS A 102 9.00 -13.31 6.22
N HIS A 103 10.33 -13.29 6.11
CA HIS A 103 11.22 -14.07 6.97
C HIS A 103 11.21 -13.61 8.45
N LEU A 104 10.68 -12.41 8.73
CA LEU A 104 10.45 -11.93 10.10
C LEU A 104 9.18 -12.54 10.73
N ILE A 105 8.37 -13.26 9.96
CA ILE A 105 7.15 -13.90 10.45
C ILE A 105 7.53 -15.29 10.96
N GLU A 106 7.68 -15.43 12.27
CA GLU A 106 7.87 -16.74 12.91
C GLU A 106 6.53 -17.48 13.04
N GLU A 107 5.52 -16.80 13.57
CA GLU A 107 4.20 -17.37 13.79
C GLU A 107 3.10 -16.41 13.34
N TRP A 108 2.14 -16.95 12.59
CA TRP A 108 0.98 -16.20 12.12
C TRP A 108 -0.05 -16.04 13.24
N SER A 109 -0.50 -14.81 13.49
CA SER A 109 -1.55 -14.55 14.46
C SER A 109 -2.90 -15.07 13.96
N ILE A 110 -3.38 -16.18 14.54
CA ILE A 110 -4.67 -16.79 14.19
C ILE A 110 -5.82 -15.81 14.44
N ALA A 111 -5.82 -15.15 15.60
CA ALA A 111 -6.87 -14.21 15.98
C ALA A 111 -6.96 -13.02 15.00
N LEU A 112 -5.82 -12.44 14.62
CA LEU A 112 -5.76 -11.35 13.65
C LEU A 112 -6.19 -11.83 12.25
N SER A 113 -5.76 -13.03 11.85
CA SER A 113 -6.16 -13.63 10.58
C SER A 113 -7.68 -13.82 10.51
N MET A 114 -8.30 -14.40 11.54
CA MET A 114 -9.76 -14.57 11.59
C MET A 114 -10.49 -13.24 11.51
N PHE A 115 -10.06 -12.24 12.30
CA PHE A 115 -10.68 -10.92 12.31
C PHE A 115 -10.59 -10.23 10.94
N VAL A 116 -9.40 -10.21 10.34
CA VAL A 116 -9.18 -9.57 9.03
C VAL A 116 -9.90 -10.35 7.92
N THR A 117 -9.97 -11.68 7.97
CA THR A 117 -10.74 -12.47 7.00
C THR A 117 -12.24 -12.20 7.13
N MET A 118 -12.78 -12.11 8.35
CA MET A 118 -14.18 -11.73 8.56
C MET A 118 -14.45 -10.33 7.99
N PHE A 119 -13.59 -9.36 8.30
CA PHE A 119 -13.69 -8.01 7.74
C PHE A 119 -13.64 -8.03 6.20
N TYR A 120 -12.69 -8.75 5.62
CA TYR A 120 -12.56 -8.91 4.17
C TYR A 120 -13.84 -9.49 3.53
N CYS A 121 -14.37 -10.60 4.06
CA CYS A 121 -15.57 -11.23 3.53
C CYS A 121 -16.79 -10.32 3.65
N THR A 122 -17.01 -9.70 4.81
CA THR A 122 -18.14 -8.79 5.02
C THR A 122 -18.04 -7.56 4.14
N PHE A 123 -16.87 -6.93 4.05
CA PHE A 123 -16.68 -5.73 3.25
C PHE A 123 -16.83 -6.02 1.75
N THR A 124 -16.24 -7.12 1.27
CA THR A 124 -16.36 -7.58 -0.13
C THR A 124 -17.82 -7.90 -0.48
N TYR A 125 -18.55 -8.55 0.43
CA TYR A 125 -19.98 -8.81 0.25
C TYR A 125 -20.78 -7.51 0.13
N ILE A 126 -20.61 -6.58 1.08
CA ILE A 126 -21.32 -5.29 1.06
C ILE A 126 -21.02 -4.48 -0.20
N CYS A 127 -19.77 -4.48 -0.68
CA CYS A 127 -19.39 -3.69 -1.84
C CYS A 127 -19.75 -4.34 -3.17
N PHE A 128 -19.76 -5.67 -3.27
CA PHE A 128 -19.79 -6.37 -4.56
C PHE A 128 -20.94 -7.37 -4.76
N ALA A 129 -21.76 -7.67 -3.76
CA ALA A 129 -22.82 -8.69 -3.88
C ALA A 129 -23.67 -8.47 -5.14
N ASP A 130 -24.17 -7.25 -5.34
CA ASP A 130 -25.03 -6.91 -6.48
C ASP A 130 -24.26 -6.77 -7.81
N LEU A 131 -22.94 -6.52 -7.75
CA LEU A 131 -22.09 -6.31 -8.93
C LEU A 131 -21.48 -7.60 -9.47
N SER A 132 -21.43 -8.64 -8.64
CA SER A 132 -20.78 -9.92 -8.95
C SER A 132 -21.35 -10.59 -10.20
N ALA A 133 -22.66 -10.46 -10.44
CA ALA A 133 -23.31 -11.02 -11.63
C ALA A 133 -23.07 -10.19 -12.89
N SER A 134 -22.87 -8.87 -12.76
CA SER A 134 -22.75 -7.96 -13.91
C SER A 134 -21.31 -7.77 -14.40
N ILE A 135 -20.35 -7.68 -13.47
CA ILE A 135 -18.93 -7.41 -13.77
C ILE A 135 -17.99 -8.32 -12.96
N PRO A 136 -18.12 -9.66 -13.11
CA PRO A 136 -17.45 -10.64 -12.24
C PRO A 136 -15.92 -10.52 -12.24
N PHE A 137 -15.32 -10.27 -13.40
CA PHE A 137 -13.86 -10.21 -13.52
C PHE A 137 -13.27 -8.98 -12.82
N LEU A 138 -13.91 -7.82 -12.95
CA LEU A 138 -13.46 -6.61 -12.27
C LEU A 138 -13.63 -6.73 -10.74
N VAL A 139 -14.75 -7.31 -10.30
CA VAL A 139 -14.99 -7.63 -8.88
C VAL A 139 -13.89 -8.56 -8.34
N PHE A 140 -13.52 -9.58 -9.11
CA PHE A 140 -12.45 -10.49 -8.73
C PHE A 140 -11.09 -9.78 -8.59
N LEU A 141 -10.71 -8.94 -9.54
CA LEU A 141 -9.44 -8.19 -9.48
C LEU A 141 -9.39 -7.22 -8.30
N HIS A 142 -10.47 -6.49 -8.03
CA HIS A 142 -10.56 -5.64 -6.85
C HIS A 142 -10.50 -6.42 -5.55
N SER A 143 -11.17 -7.58 -5.49
CA SER A 143 -11.17 -8.46 -4.33
C SER A 143 -9.77 -9.02 -4.07
N LEU A 144 -9.02 -9.45 -5.10
CA LEU A 144 -7.62 -9.86 -4.97
C LEU A 144 -6.72 -8.74 -4.48
N SER A 145 -6.84 -7.55 -5.09
CA SER A 145 -6.08 -6.37 -4.69
C SER A 145 -6.33 -6.02 -3.22
N PHE A 146 -7.60 -6.00 -2.80
CA PHE A 146 -7.97 -5.74 -1.41
C PHE A 146 -7.51 -6.85 -0.46
N GLY A 147 -7.68 -8.11 -0.87
CA GLY A 147 -7.23 -9.29 -0.11
C GLY A 147 -5.72 -9.29 0.12
N SER A 148 -4.93 -8.84 -0.86
CA SER A 148 -3.47 -8.71 -0.69
C SER A 148 -3.08 -7.60 0.31
N ALA A 149 -3.85 -6.51 0.41
CA ALA A 149 -3.67 -5.50 1.45
C ALA A 149 -4.05 -6.06 2.84
N CYS A 150 -5.14 -6.83 2.93
CA CYS A 150 -5.52 -7.54 4.15
C CYS A 150 -4.45 -8.53 4.60
N LEU A 151 -3.86 -9.29 3.66
CA LEU A 151 -2.76 -10.22 3.94
C LEU A 151 -1.54 -9.49 4.53
N LEU A 152 -1.21 -8.29 4.01
CA LEU A 152 -0.14 -7.46 4.56
C LEU A 152 -0.41 -7.01 5.99
N VAL A 153 -1.67 -6.69 6.34
CA VAL A 153 -2.06 -6.35 7.72
C VAL A 153 -1.84 -7.55 8.64
N VAL A 154 -2.29 -8.75 8.23
CA VAL A 154 -2.11 -9.97 9.00
C VAL A 154 -0.63 -10.29 9.17
N ALA A 155 0.16 -10.21 8.10
CA ALA A 155 1.59 -10.46 8.13
C ALA A 155 2.32 -9.47 9.04
N ALA A 156 2.14 -8.16 8.84
CA ALA A 156 2.79 -7.13 9.64
C ALA A 156 2.34 -7.16 11.11
N GLY A 157 1.06 -7.43 11.36
CA GLY A 157 0.52 -7.58 12.71
C GLY A 157 1.04 -8.82 13.42
N SER A 158 1.29 -9.91 12.69
CA SER A 158 1.93 -11.11 13.25
C SER A 158 3.37 -10.81 13.70
N VAL A 159 4.16 -10.08 12.89
CA VAL A 159 5.50 -9.61 13.30
C VAL A 159 5.44 -8.66 14.50
N CYS A 160 4.40 -7.83 14.59
CA CYS A 160 4.23 -6.89 15.70
C CYS A 160 3.82 -7.57 17.03
N MET A 161 3.00 -8.64 16.96
CA MET A 161 2.53 -9.38 18.13
C MET A 161 3.56 -10.40 18.63
N ASN A 162 4.30 -11.01 17.71
CA ASN A 162 5.31 -12.03 17.99
C ASN A 162 6.69 -11.55 17.50
N PRO A 163 7.31 -10.57 18.17
CA PRO A 163 8.60 -10.03 17.74
C PRO A 163 9.72 -11.04 17.98
N THR A 164 10.47 -11.36 16.91
CA THR A 164 11.66 -12.24 16.95
C THR A 164 12.84 -11.58 17.65
N GLU A 165 13.02 -10.28 17.44
CA GLU A 165 14.10 -9.49 18.02
C GLU A 165 13.54 -8.57 19.10
N THR A 166 14.22 -8.52 20.25
CA THR A 166 13.83 -7.68 21.40
C THR A 166 14.42 -6.28 21.36
N ASP A 167 15.17 -5.95 20.31
CA ASP A 167 15.73 -4.61 20.11
C ASP A 167 14.60 -3.59 19.94
N SER A 168 14.69 -2.48 20.69
CA SER A 168 13.67 -1.42 20.70
C SER A 168 13.42 -0.83 19.32
N ASP A 169 14.45 -0.76 18.48
CA ASP A 169 14.38 -0.19 17.14
C ASP A 169 13.64 -1.12 16.17
N THR A 170 13.91 -2.43 16.22
CA THR A 170 13.21 -3.44 15.42
C THR A 170 11.74 -3.56 15.83
N TYR A 171 11.45 -3.49 17.14
CA TYR A 171 10.08 -3.45 17.65
C TYR A 171 9.33 -2.19 17.21
N GLN A 172 9.96 -1.01 17.28
CA GLN A 172 9.34 0.21 16.76
C GLN A 172 9.06 0.09 15.25
N ALA A 173 9.98 -0.50 14.49
CA ALA A 173 9.81 -0.72 13.05
C ALA A 173 8.64 -1.67 12.74
N SER A 174 8.40 -2.71 13.55
CA SER A 174 7.26 -3.62 13.36
C SER A 174 5.92 -2.91 13.60
N ILE A 175 5.83 -2.02 14.60
CA ILE A 175 4.65 -1.16 14.84
C ILE A 175 4.43 -0.23 13.65
N ILE A 176 5.48 0.46 13.18
CA ILE A 176 5.39 1.36 12.01
C ILE A 176 4.90 0.59 10.78
N ARG A 177 5.40 -0.64 10.57
CA ARG A 177 4.95 -1.52 9.49
C ARG A 177 3.46 -1.83 9.60
N PHE A 178 3.01 -2.24 10.78
CA PHE A 178 1.62 -2.59 11.04
C PHE A 178 0.68 -1.40 10.84
N VAL A 179 1.04 -0.22 11.35
CA VAL A 179 0.27 1.01 11.15
C VAL A 179 0.23 1.40 9.66
N GLY A 180 1.36 1.25 8.96
CA GLY A 180 1.44 1.49 7.51
C GLY A 180 0.54 0.55 6.71
N THR A 181 0.59 -0.76 6.96
CA THR A 181 -0.27 -1.73 6.25
C THR A 181 -1.75 -1.56 6.60
N LEU A 182 -2.06 -1.22 7.85
CA LEU A 182 -3.43 -0.89 8.28
C LEU A 182 -3.94 0.35 7.55
N GLY A 183 -3.14 1.41 7.48
CA GLY A 183 -3.46 2.63 6.72
C GLY A 183 -3.68 2.34 5.23
N ASN A 184 -2.89 1.45 4.63
CA ASN A 184 -3.06 1.02 3.24
C ASN A 184 -4.38 0.25 3.05
N MET A 185 -4.72 -0.67 3.98
CA MET A 185 -6.01 -1.40 3.96
C MET A 185 -7.18 -0.43 4.08
N VAL A 186 -7.16 0.48 5.06
CA VAL A 186 -8.20 1.50 5.27
C VAL A 186 -8.35 2.40 4.04
N SER A 187 -7.23 2.85 3.46
CA SER A 187 -7.24 3.60 2.20
C SER A 187 -7.95 2.85 1.09
N ASN A 188 -7.65 1.56 0.90
CA ASN A 188 -8.31 0.73 -0.11
C ASN A 188 -9.79 0.52 0.18
N SER A 189 -10.19 0.32 1.44
CA SER A 189 -11.59 0.25 1.84
C SER A 189 -12.35 1.54 1.52
N ILE A 190 -11.79 2.71 1.86
CA ILE A 190 -12.41 4.01 1.54
C ILE A 190 -12.55 4.18 0.02
N PHE A 191 -11.52 3.80 -0.75
CA PHE A 191 -11.55 3.86 -2.21
C PHE A 191 -12.66 2.98 -2.80
N LEU A 192 -12.75 1.72 -2.37
CA LEU A 192 -13.77 0.77 -2.84
C LEU A 192 -15.18 1.21 -2.44
N ALA A 193 -15.36 1.67 -1.20
CA ALA A 193 -16.64 2.19 -0.72
C ALA A 193 -17.07 3.45 -1.50
N SER A 194 -16.12 4.31 -1.88
CA SER A 194 -16.41 5.46 -2.74
C SER A 194 -16.72 5.06 -4.18
N LEU A 195 -16.13 3.98 -4.69
CA LEU A 195 -16.29 3.56 -6.09
C LEU A 195 -17.61 2.82 -6.31
N PHE A 196 -17.97 1.93 -5.37
CA PHE A 196 -19.11 1.00 -5.52
C PHE A 196 -20.22 1.20 -4.49
N GLY A 197 -19.95 1.85 -3.35
CA GLY A 197 -20.96 2.12 -2.32
C GLY A 197 -21.71 3.43 -2.54
N ARG A 198 -21.06 4.56 -2.25
CA ARG A 198 -21.63 5.91 -2.45
C ARG A 198 -20.53 6.85 -2.94
N ARG A 199 -20.69 7.38 -4.15
CA ARG A 199 -19.71 8.31 -4.75
C ARG A 199 -19.66 9.59 -3.93
N VAL A 200 -18.61 9.73 -3.13
CA VAL A 200 -18.29 10.94 -2.38
C VAL A 200 -16.85 11.30 -2.70
N GLU A 201 -16.67 12.42 -3.39
CA GLU A 201 -15.36 12.87 -3.88
C GLU A 201 -14.35 13.10 -2.74
N THR A 202 -14.81 13.59 -1.60
CA THR A 202 -13.98 13.80 -0.40
C THR A 202 -13.40 12.48 0.15
N LEU A 203 -14.12 11.36 0.01
CA LEU A 203 -13.60 10.06 0.41
C LEU A 203 -12.43 9.63 -0.49
N GLN A 204 -12.49 9.92 -1.80
CA GLN A 204 -11.40 9.60 -2.71
C GLN A 204 -10.11 10.38 -2.38
N VAL A 205 -10.25 11.66 -2.03
CA VAL A 205 -9.13 12.49 -1.57
C VAL A 205 -8.54 11.92 -0.27
N SER A 206 -9.38 11.60 0.72
CA SER A 206 -8.91 11.03 1.99
C SER A 206 -8.20 9.69 1.82
N SER A 207 -8.68 8.85 0.90
CA SER A 207 -8.06 7.58 0.55
C SER A 207 -6.66 7.79 0.01
N ARG A 208 -6.47 8.75 -0.92
CA ARG A 208 -5.15 9.06 -1.50
C ARG A 208 -4.15 9.59 -0.47
N VAL A 209 -4.60 10.48 0.41
CA VAL A 209 -3.75 10.98 1.50
C VAL A 209 -3.31 9.83 2.41
N MET A 210 -4.24 8.99 2.85
CA MET A 210 -3.94 7.82 3.67
C MET A 210 -3.02 6.84 2.95
N PHE A 211 -3.21 6.65 1.64
CA PHE A 211 -2.35 5.82 0.81
C PHE A 211 -0.89 6.30 0.84
N TYR A 212 -0.63 7.58 0.56
CA TYR A 212 0.76 8.08 0.55
C TYR A 212 1.38 8.03 1.95
N ILE A 213 0.63 8.38 3.01
CA ILE A 213 1.13 8.23 4.39
C ILE A 213 1.51 6.77 4.67
N ALA A 214 0.64 5.82 4.32
CA ALA A 214 0.88 4.39 4.51
C ALA A 214 2.13 3.89 3.78
N GLN A 215 2.34 4.31 2.52
CA GLN A 215 3.50 3.89 1.72
C GLN A 215 4.82 4.45 2.30
N GLY A 216 4.81 5.69 2.78
CA GLY A 216 5.95 6.26 3.51
C GLY A 216 6.28 5.50 4.79
N LEU A 217 5.27 5.13 5.58
CA LEU A 217 5.45 4.32 6.80
C LEU A 217 6.02 2.93 6.47
N MET A 218 5.51 2.27 5.42
CA MET A 218 6.00 0.96 4.98
C MET A 218 7.46 1.00 4.51
N TYR A 219 7.90 2.08 3.86
CA TYR A 219 9.31 2.30 3.54
C TYR A 219 10.15 2.43 4.82
N LEU A 220 9.76 3.34 5.72
CA LEU A 220 10.49 3.62 6.96
C LEU A 220 10.61 2.39 7.86
N ALA A 221 9.57 1.55 7.91
CA ALA A 221 9.62 0.29 8.62
C ALA A 221 10.74 -0.62 8.13
N ASN A 222 10.88 -0.78 6.80
CA ASN A 222 11.90 -1.65 6.25
C ASN A 222 13.31 -1.05 6.31
N GLU A 223 13.45 0.27 6.19
CA GLU A 223 14.73 0.96 6.40
C GLU A 223 15.23 0.83 7.85
N ARG A 224 14.30 0.78 8.81
CA ARG A 224 14.64 0.62 10.22
C ARG A 224 14.91 -0.82 10.64
N THR A 225 14.30 -1.80 9.97
CA THR A 225 14.50 -3.22 10.29
C THR A 225 15.77 -3.81 9.66
N PHE A 226 16.22 -3.33 8.49
CA PHE A 226 17.27 -3.96 7.69
C PHE A 226 18.40 -3.00 7.31
#